data_AF-A0A3M1NNX2-F1
#
_entry.id   AF-A0A3M1NNX2-F1
#
_cell.length_a   1.000
_cell.length_b   1.000
_cell.length_c   1.000
_cell.angle_alpha   90.00
_cell.angle_beta   90.00
_cell.angle_gamma   90.00
#
_symmetry.space_group_name_H-M   'P 1'
#
loop_
_entity.id
_entity.type
_entity.pdbx_description
1 polymer ?
#
loop_
_entity_poly.entity_id
_entity_poly.type
_entity_poly.pdbx_seq_one_letter_code
_entity_poly.pdbx_strand_id
1 'polypeptide(L)'
;MKFRYSLIFGILVSFLVMMPLLAQPPANGENEYRLAGVNPRSTGGDTLTANAGRGVWVAHDPDLDNDGLPEILVTDYSDGGRVFVYEVIGNDLLEFVWASKRLDTDPGGGSTPRSVTTGDFDNNGKQEIIFPIGYFATDSVDLANRGIYFYEWTGNDNDYGTDPVYK
;
A
#
# COMPACT_ATOMS: atom_id res chain seq x y z
N MET A 1 -23.16 -48.69 30.48
CA MET A 1 -22.99 -48.01 29.17
C MET A 1 -22.48 -46.59 29.39
N LYS A 2 -21.21 -46.41 29.80
CA LYS A 2 -20.57 -45.11 30.08
C LYS A 2 -19.04 -45.27 30.00
N PHE A 3 -18.47 -45.50 28.83
CA PHE A 3 -17.00 -45.58 28.70
C PHE A 3 -16.47 -45.25 27.30
N ARG A 4 -17.21 -44.47 26.48
CA ARG A 4 -16.79 -44.21 25.09
C ARG A 4 -16.57 -42.75 24.70
N TYR A 5 -16.88 -41.78 25.56
CA TYR A 5 -16.68 -40.35 25.22
C TYR A 5 -15.42 -39.71 25.82
N SER A 6 -14.84 -40.29 26.88
CA SER A 6 -13.65 -39.70 27.54
C SER A 6 -12.37 -39.86 26.72
N LEU A 7 -12.21 -40.99 26.01
CA LEU A 7 -11.00 -41.28 25.25
C LEU A 7 -10.85 -40.39 24.00
N ILE A 8 -11.96 -40.08 23.31
CA ILE A 8 -11.96 -39.27 22.09
C ILE A 8 -11.75 -37.78 22.42
N PHE A 9 -12.31 -37.31 23.54
CA PHE A 9 -12.13 -35.92 23.98
C PHE A 9 -10.69 -35.64 24.48
N GLY A 10 -10.07 -36.61 25.16
CA GLY A 10 -8.67 -36.50 25.59
C GLY A 10 -7.67 -36.42 24.43
N ILE A 11 -7.89 -37.19 23.36
CA ILE A 11 -7.00 -37.21 22.18
C ILE A 11 -7.12 -35.90 21.38
N LEU A 12 -8.32 -35.33 21.24
CA LEU A 12 -8.51 -34.05 20.54
C LEU A 12 -7.86 -32.87 21.28
N VAL A 13 -7.97 -32.82 22.60
CA VAL A 13 -7.34 -31.76 23.42
C VAL A 13 -5.82 -31.90 23.43
N SER A 14 -5.29 -33.13 23.39
CA SER A 14 -3.85 -33.37 23.31
C SER A 14 -3.24 -32.91 21.97
N PHE A 15 -4.00 -33.01 20.87
CA PHE A 15 -3.57 -32.51 19.55
C PHE A 15 -3.60 -30.98 19.44
N LEU A 16 -4.52 -30.31 20.13
CA LEU A 16 -4.61 -28.84 20.11
C LEU A 16 -3.50 -28.17 20.93
N VAL A 17 -2.96 -28.84 21.96
CA VAL A 17 -1.94 -28.27 22.87
C VAL A 17 -0.51 -28.48 22.35
N MET A 18 -0.31 -29.25 21.28
CA MET A 18 1.01 -29.51 20.67
C MET A 18 1.27 -28.74 19.38
N MET A 19 0.36 -27.86 18.94
CA MET A 19 0.71 -26.93 17.86
C MET A 19 1.63 -25.86 18.44
N PRO A 20 2.93 -25.81 18.08
CA PRO A 20 3.71 -24.64 18.40
C PRO A 20 3.01 -23.46 17.74
N LEU A 21 2.71 -22.43 18.55
CA LEU A 21 2.30 -21.13 18.06
C LEU A 21 3.53 -20.52 17.37
N LEU A 22 3.92 -21.07 16.23
CA LEU A 22 4.96 -20.48 15.41
C LEU A 22 4.31 -19.26 14.78
N ALA A 23 4.80 -18.08 15.16
CA ALA A 23 4.76 -16.95 14.24
C ALA A 23 5.22 -17.49 12.87
N GLN A 24 4.46 -17.22 11.82
CA GLN A 24 4.79 -17.69 10.48
C GLN A 24 6.21 -17.17 10.18
N PRO A 25 7.22 -18.07 10.05
CA PRO A 25 8.53 -17.61 9.65
C PRO A 25 8.39 -16.93 8.28
N PRO A 26 9.23 -15.93 7.94
CA PRO A 26 9.32 -15.46 6.56
C PRO A 26 9.35 -16.65 5.63
N ALA A 27 8.62 -16.57 4.51
CA ALA A 27 8.46 -17.69 3.58
C ALA A 27 9.80 -18.30 3.13
N ASN A 28 10.89 -17.54 3.22
CA ASN A 28 12.26 -17.92 2.84
C ASN A 28 13.31 -17.85 3.98
N GLY A 29 12.97 -17.47 5.22
CA GLY A 29 13.94 -17.31 6.31
C GLY A 29 14.69 -15.97 6.35
N GLU A 30 14.45 -15.06 5.41
CA GLU A 30 15.01 -13.70 5.39
C GLU A 30 13.86 -12.68 5.55
N ASN A 31 14.02 -11.73 6.46
CA ASN A 31 13.06 -10.64 6.71
C ASN A 31 13.73 -9.29 6.37
N GLU A 32 14.55 -9.24 5.32
CA GLU A 32 15.32 -8.05 4.96
C GLU A 32 15.00 -7.60 3.55
N TYR A 33 14.04 -6.69 3.40
CA TYR A 33 13.79 -5.99 2.14
C TYR A 33 14.95 -5.04 1.84
N ARG A 34 15.51 -5.14 0.63
CA ARG A 34 16.53 -4.21 0.12
C ARG A 34 15.87 -3.26 -0.85
N LEU A 35 15.94 -1.96 -0.57
CA LEU A 35 15.51 -0.91 -1.48
C LEU A 35 16.40 -0.95 -2.74
N ALA A 36 15.81 -1.24 -3.90
CA ALA A 36 16.52 -1.34 -5.18
C ALA A 36 16.58 -0.01 -5.94
N GLY A 37 15.68 0.92 -5.64
CA GLY A 37 15.54 2.21 -6.31
C GLY A 37 15.29 3.35 -5.34
N VAL A 38 15.93 4.50 -5.60
CA VAL A 38 15.71 5.76 -4.85
C VAL A 38 15.00 6.73 -5.75
N ASN A 39 14.01 7.46 -5.22
CA ASN A 39 13.35 8.53 -5.95
C ASN A 39 14.39 9.56 -6.44
N PRO A 40 14.36 9.99 -7.73
CA PRO A 40 15.33 10.93 -8.29
C PRO A 40 15.33 12.33 -7.64
N ARG A 41 14.47 12.62 -6.65
CA ARG A 41 14.58 13.83 -5.80
C ARG A 41 15.90 13.90 -5.01
N SER A 42 16.66 12.81 -4.84
CA SER A 42 17.93 12.87 -4.11
C SER A 42 18.96 11.83 -4.55
N THR A 43 19.98 12.26 -5.29
CA THR A 43 21.30 11.62 -5.26
C THR A 43 21.90 11.83 -3.86
N GLY A 44 21.55 10.97 -2.90
CA GLY A 44 22.15 10.91 -1.56
C GLY A 44 21.12 10.81 -0.44
N GLY A 45 20.99 9.61 0.15
CA GLY A 45 20.18 9.33 1.32
C GLY A 45 18.76 8.85 1.01
N ASP A 46 18.34 7.80 1.73
CA ASP A 46 17.00 7.21 1.69
C ASP A 46 15.92 8.30 1.79
N THR A 47 15.02 8.31 0.80
CA THR A 47 13.98 9.32 0.61
C THR A 47 12.65 8.95 1.27
N LEU A 48 12.54 7.78 1.91
CA LEU A 48 11.50 7.59 2.92
C LEU A 48 11.85 8.54 4.07
N THR A 49 11.28 9.76 4.03
CA THR A 49 11.38 10.66 5.17
C THR A 49 10.87 9.91 6.40
N ALA A 50 11.27 10.31 7.62
CA ALA A 50 10.76 9.69 8.85
C ALA A 50 9.21 9.73 9.00
N ASN A 51 8.49 10.31 8.04
CA ASN A 51 7.04 10.38 7.94
C ASN A 51 6.40 9.45 6.88
N ALA A 52 7.17 8.79 6.02
CA ALA A 52 6.65 7.85 5.04
C ALA A 52 6.16 6.57 5.74
N GLY A 53 4.89 6.20 5.53
CA GLY A 53 4.30 5.01 6.14
C GLY A 53 3.25 5.35 7.20
N ARG A 54 1.99 5.43 6.77
CA ARG A 54 0.81 5.55 7.64
C ARG A 54 -0.18 4.44 7.37
N GLY A 55 -0.54 4.32 6.10
CA GLY A 55 -1.24 3.18 5.51
C GLY A 55 -0.39 2.56 4.41
N VAL A 56 -0.47 1.24 4.32
CA VAL A 56 0.13 0.41 3.27
C VAL A 56 -0.97 -0.41 2.63
N TRP A 57 -0.90 -0.58 1.31
CA TRP A 57 -1.76 -1.45 0.52
C TRP A 57 -0.88 -2.28 -0.43
N VAL A 58 -1.23 -3.55 -0.63
CA VAL A 58 -0.55 -4.42 -1.61
C VAL A 58 -1.56 -4.73 -2.71
N ALA A 59 -1.27 -4.29 -3.92
CA ALA A 59 -1.99 -4.67 -5.13
C ALA A 59 -1.33 -5.92 -5.70
N HIS A 60 -2.13 -6.96 -5.95
CA HIS A 60 -1.66 -8.24 -6.49
C HIS A 60 -2.82 -9.01 -7.13
N ASP A 61 -4.04 -8.81 -6.63
CA ASP A 61 -5.28 -9.36 -7.18
C ASP A 61 -6.45 -8.39 -6.88
N PRO A 62 -6.80 -7.51 -7.83
CA PRO A 62 -6.12 -7.32 -9.11
C PRO A 62 -4.71 -6.73 -8.95
N ASP A 63 -3.84 -7.14 -9.86
CA ASP A 63 -2.55 -6.51 -10.15
C ASP A 63 -2.79 -5.09 -10.69
N LEU A 64 -2.00 -4.11 -10.26
CA LEU A 64 -2.26 -2.68 -10.47
C LEU A 64 -2.02 -2.26 -11.92
N ASP A 65 -0.97 -2.75 -12.56
CA ASP A 65 -0.66 -2.51 -13.98
C ASP A 65 -0.56 -3.79 -14.82
N ASN A 66 -0.96 -4.92 -14.24
CA ASN A 66 -1.25 -6.16 -14.98
C ASN A 66 -0.02 -6.72 -15.71
N ASP A 67 1.16 -6.57 -15.11
CA ASP A 67 2.43 -7.10 -15.61
C ASP A 67 2.85 -8.43 -14.92
N GLY A 68 2.14 -8.82 -13.86
CA GLY A 68 2.34 -10.01 -13.05
C GLY A 68 3.21 -9.82 -11.81
N LEU A 69 3.68 -8.60 -11.54
CA LEU A 69 4.39 -8.20 -10.35
C LEU A 69 3.41 -7.52 -9.36
N PRO A 70 3.62 -7.66 -8.05
CA PRO A 70 2.80 -6.92 -7.06
C PRO A 70 3.33 -5.52 -6.75
N GLU A 71 2.43 -4.56 -6.57
CA GLU A 71 2.76 -3.20 -6.15
C GLU A 71 2.42 -2.98 -4.67
N ILE A 72 3.31 -2.32 -3.96
CA ILE A 72 3.16 -1.85 -2.59
C ILE A 72 2.97 -0.33 -2.61
N LEU A 73 1.78 0.10 -2.20
CA LEU A 73 1.42 1.50 -2.11
C LEU A 73 1.57 1.97 -0.66
N VAL A 74 2.24 3.11 -0.48
CA VAL A 74 2.54 3.70 0.83
C VAL A 74 2.08 5.14 0.86
N THR A 75 1.30 5.48 1.88
CA THR A 75 0.83 6.86 2.11
C THR A 75 1.84 7.68 2.93
N ASP A 76 1.96 8.96 2.60
CA ASP A 76 2.86 9.93 3.22
C ASP A 76 2.16 11.30 3.34
N TYR A 77 2.39 12.05 4.42
CA TYR A 77 1.77 13.37 4.64
C TYR A 77 2.51 14.54 4.01
N SER A 78 3.77 14.33 3.62
CA SER A 78 4.64 15.34 3.01
C SER A 78 4.11 15.81 1.67
N ASP A 79 4.57 16.99 1.24
CA ASP A 79 4.26 17.59 -0.06
C ASP A 79 2.73 17.71 -0.34
N GLY A 80 1.91 17.83 0.72
CA GLY A 80 0.45 17.95 0.61
C GLY A 80 -0.34 16.65 0.73
N GLY A 81 0.32 15.55 1.07
CA GLY A 81 -0.30 14.23 1.15
C GLY A 81 -0.14 13.48 -0.16
N ARG A 82 0.56 12.35 -0.13
CA ARG A 82 0.98 11.61 -1.32
C ARG A 82 0.86 10.10 -1.13
N VAL A 83 0.84 9.41 -2.26
CA VAL A 83 1.03 7.96 -2.36
C VAL A 83 2.31 7.70 -3.16
N PHE A 84 3.14 6.79 -2.64
CA PHE A 84 4.30 6.23 -3.31
C PHE A 84 4.00 4.78 -3.65
N VAL A 85 4.44 4.34 -4.83
CA VAL A 85 4.24 2.98 -5.33
C VAL A 85 5.60 2.35 -5.52
N TYR A 86 5.74 1.14 -5.00
CA TYR A 86 6.91 0.30 -5.14
C TYR A 86 6.50 -1.03 -5.77
N GLU A 87 7.29 -1.55 -6.70
CA GLU A 87 7.02 -2.83 -7.34
C GLU A 87 7.93 -3.92 -6.76
N VAL A 88 7.38 -5.13 -6.58
CA VAL A 88 8.13 -6.30 -6.14
C VAL A 88 8.80 -6.97 -7.34
N ILE A 89 9.97 -6.46 -7.71
CA ILE A 89 10.75 -6.93 -8.87
C ILE A 89 11.56 -8.22 -8.62
N GLY A 90 11.46 -8.81 -7.43
CA GLY A 90 12.16 -10.05 -7.10
C GLY A 90 12.16 -10.39 -5.61
N ASN A 91 12.93 -11.42 -5.25
CA ASN A 91 13.06 -11.84 -3.85
C ASN A 91 13.71 -10.73 -3.02
N ASP A 92 12.95 -10.21 -2.04
CA ASP A 92 13.37 -9.15 -1.13
C ASP A 92 13.85 -7.86 -1.82
N LEU A 93 13.33 -7.60 -3.03
CA LEU A 93 13.73 -6.49 -3.89
C LEU A 93 12.51 -5.64 -4.25
N LEU A 94 12.57 -4.35 -3.91
CA LEU A 94 11.53 -3.37 -4.24
C LEU A 94 12.11 -2.26 -5.12
N GLU A 95 11.45 -1.94 -6.23
CA GLU A 95 11.75 -0.79 -7.06
C GLU A 95 10.77 0.35 -6.78
N PHE A 96 11.24 1.59 -6.73
CA PHE A 96 10.35 2.76 -6.72
C PHE A 96 9.91 3.03 -8.15
N VAL A 97 8.60 2.97 -8.41
CA VAL A 97 8.06 3.01 -9.78
C VAL A 97 7.22 4.26 -10.04
N TRP A 98 6.47 4.75 -9.05
CA TRP A 98 5.60 5.91 -9.25
C TRP A 98 5.29 6.65 -7.94
N ALA A 99 4.95 7.94 -8.03
CA ALA A 99 4.37 8.68 -6.92
C ALA A 99 3.37 9.74 -7.39
N SER A 100 2.32 9.97 -6.60
CA SER A 100 1.28 10.95 -6.92
C SER A 100 1.83 12.36 -7.00
N LYS A 101 1.08 13.24 -7.67
CA LYS A 101 1.40 14.67 -7.80
C LYS A 101 1.68 15.30 -6.44
N ARG A 102 2.66 16.21 -6.40
CA ARG A 102 2.89 17.10 -5.26
C ARG A 102 1.87 18.23 -5.30
N LEU A 103 1.26 18.51 -4.15
CA LEU A 103 0.27 19.58 -4.03
C LEU A 103 0.89 20.86 -3.49
N ASP A 104 2.19 20.86 -3.18
CA ASP A 104 3.00 21.98 -2.69
C ASP A 104 2.37 22.73 -1.49
N THR A 105 1.55 22.03 -0.71
CA THR A 105 0.91 22.49 0.53
C THR A 105 1.39 21.63 1.69
N ASP A 106 2.53 21.94 2.30
CA ASP A 106 3.06 21.12 3.40
C ASP A 106 2.60 21.65 4.77
N PRO A 107 2.07 20.79 5.67
CA PRO A 107 1.70 19.38 5.48
C PRO A 107 0.37 19.19 4.76
N GLY A 108 0.16 18.01 4.16
CA GLY A 108 -1.15 17.57 3.69
C GLY A 108 -2.20 17.76 4.78
N GLY A 109 -3.26 18.51 4.45
CA GLY A 109 -4.27 18.96 5.41
C GLY A 109 -4.68 17.84 6.36
N GLY A 110 -4.46 18.05 7.66
CA GLY A 110 -4.78 17.15 8.77
C GLY A 110 -4.24 15.73 8.65
N SER A 111 -3.00 15.59 8.15
CA SER A 111 -2.27 14.33 8.15
C SER A 111 -2.99 13.30 7.28
N THR A 112 -3.19 13.63 6.02
CA THR A 112 -3.76 12.77 4.97
C THR A 112 -2.75 12.59 3.82
N PRO A 113 -2.84 11.50 3.03
CA PRO A 113 -3.74 10.36 3.17
C PRO A 113 -3.30 9.40 4.29
N ARG A 114 -4.26 8.76 4.97
CA ARG A 114 -4.00 7.67 5.94
C ARG A 114 -4.27 6.29 5.36
N SER A 115 -4.99 6.25 4.26
CA SER A 115 -5.45 5.05 3.59
C SER A 115 -5.28 5.22 2.10
N VAL A 116 -5.02 4.12 1.43
CA VAL A 116 -4.99 3.99 -0.02
C VAL A 116 -5.61 2.64 -0.35
N THR A 117 -6.29 2.55 -1.49
CA THR A 117 -6.83 1.31 -2.04
C THR A 117 -6.67 1.36 -3.56
N THR A 118 -6.89 0.23 -4.21
CA THR A 118 -6.91 0.11 -5.66
C THR A 118 -8.25 -0.45 -6.14
N GLY A 119 -8.58 -0.25 -7.41
CA GLY A 119 -9.73 -0.86 -8.07
C GLY A 119 -10.08 -0.23 -9.40
N ASP A 120 -10.67 -1.01 -10.30
CA ASP A 120 -11.25 -0.57 -11.58
C ASP A 120 -12.61 0.11 -11.33
N PHE A 121 -12.56 1.41 -11.07
CA PHE A 121 -13.70 2.21 -10.66
C PHE A 121 -14.64 2.51 -11.83
N ASP A 122 -14.10 2.68 -13.03
CA ASP A 122 -14.86 3.03 -14.22
C ASP A 122 -15.22 1.82 -15.12
N ASN A 123 -14.78 0.62 -14.75
CA ASN A 123 -15.00 -0.66 -15.43
C ASN A 123 -14.37 -0.75 -16.82
N ASN A 124 -13.20 -0.14 -17.00
CA ASN A 124 -12.48 -0.16 -18.27
C ASN A 124 -11.36 -1.22 -18.32
N GLY A 125 -11.20 -1.99 -17.25
CA GLY A 125 -10.19 -3.04 -17.13
C GLY A 125 -8.83 -2.53 -16.66
N LYS A 126 -8.71 -1.26 -16.30
CA LYS A 126 -7.51 -0.65 -15.73
C LYS A 126 -7.80 -0.28 -14.28
N GLN A 127 -6.81 -0.45 -13.42
CA GLN A 127 -6.98 -0.16 -12.01
C GLN A 127 -6.68 1.31 -11.70
N GLU A 128 -7.44 1.91 -10.79
CA GLU A 128 -7.14 3.20 -10.21
C GLU A 128 -6.45 3.05 -8.85
N ILE A 129 -5.53 3.96 -8.55
CA ILE A 129 -5.07 4.26 -7.20
C ILE A 129 -6.01 5.29 -6.58
N ILE A 130 -6.60 4.94 -5.43
CA ILE A 130 -7.67 5.71 -4.81
C ILE A 130 -7.29 6.11 -3.38
N PHE A 131 -7.27 7.41 -3.08
CA PHE A 131 -6.96 7.90 -1.72
C PHE A 131 -7.54 9.29 -1.40
N PRO A 132 -7.90 9.55 -0.13
CA PRO A 132 -8.45 10.85 0.28
C PRO A 132 -7.35 11.87 0.63
N ILE A 133 -7.57 13.14 0.24
CA ILE A 133 -6.76 14.29 0.65
C ILE A 133 -7.64 15.35 1.33
N GLY A 134 -7.11 15.96 2.40
CA GLY A 134 -7.73 17.07 3.14
C GLY A 134 -8.41 16.66 4.44
N TYR A 135 -8.64 17.61 5.35
CA TYR A 135 -9.15 17.30 6.70
C TYR A 135 -10.06 18.36 7.31
N PHE A 136 -9.66 19.62 7.40
CA PHE A 136 -10.40 20.61 8.20
C PHE A 136 -11.55 21.23 7.42
N ALA A 137 -12.71 21.41 8.06
CA ALA A 137 -13.82 22.16 7.46
C ALA A 137 -13.41 23.58 7.02
N THR A 138 -12.33 24.12 7.58
CA THR A 138 -11.71 25.42 7.26
C THR A 138 -10.66 25.37 6.15
N ASP A 139 -10.27 24.20 5.65
CA ASP A 139 -9.43 24.12 4.45
C ASP A 139 -10.20 24.81 3.32
N SER A 140 -9.59 25.83 2.71
CA SER A 140 -10.25 26.68 1.72
C SER A 140 -10.85 25.85 0.58
N VAL A 141 -12.11 26.14 0.22
CA VAL A 141 -12.74 25.61 -1.01
C VAL A 141 -12.02 26.08 -2.28
N ASP A 142 -11.25 27.17 -2.19
CA ASP A 142 -10.42 27.69 -3.29
C ASP A 142 -9.11 26.91 -3.44
N LEU A 143 -8.67 26.20 -2.39
CA LEU A 143 -7.61 25.19 -2.48
C LEU A 143 -8.28 23.88 -2.92
N ALA A 144 -8.48 23.74 -4.23
CA ALA A 144 -9.13 22.61 -4.89
C ALA A 144 -8.41 21.25 -4.75
N ASN A 145 -7.69 21.05 -3.64
CA ASN A 145 -6.84 19.93 -3.34
C ASN A 145 -7.50 18.91 -2.38
N ARG A 146 -8.73 19.15 -1.94
CA ARG A 146 -9.49 18.21 -1.10
C ARG A 146 -10.35 17.30 -1.97
N GLY A 147 -10.45 16.03 -1.59
CA GLY A 147 -11.27 15.08 -2.35
C GLY A 147 -10.80 13.65 -2.20
N ILE A 148 -11.38 12.77 -3.00
CA ILE A 148 -10.90 11.41 -3.19
C ILE A 148 -10.23 11.37 -4.55
N TYR A 149 -8.93 11.20 -4.56
CA TYR A 149 -8.12 11.24 -5.76
C TYR A 149 -8.15 9.86 -6.41
N PHE A 150 -8.29 9.86 -7.73
CA PHE A 150 -8.21 8.68 -8.57
C PHE A 150 -7.07 8.91 -9.57
N TYR A 151 -6.07 8.04 -9.56
CA TYR A 151 -5.03 8.00 -10.59
C TYR A 151 -5.19 6.69 -11.35
N GLU A 152 -5.50 6.79 -12.63
CA GLU A 152 -5.81 5.67 -13.50
C GLU A 152 -4.54 5.15 -14.15
N TRP A 153 -4.37 3.83 -14.18
CA TRP A 153 -3.34 3.20 -14.99
C TRP A 153 -3.54 3.54 -16.46
N THR A 154 -2.52 4.05 -17.12
CA THR A 154 -2.60 4.48 -18.53
C THR A 154 -2.64 3.31 -19.51
N GLY A 155 -2.23 2.11 -19.07
CA GLY A 155 -1.99 0.94 -19.92
C GLY A 155 -0.51 0.74 -20.26
N ASN A 156 0.38 1.65 -19.83
CA ASN A 156 1.82 1.46 -19.88
C ASN A 156 2.33 1.08 -18.48
N ASP A 157 3.35 0.23 -18.46
CA ASP A 157 4.11 -0.18 -17.26
C ASP A 157 4.36 1.01 -16.31
N ASN A 158 3.84 0.89 -15.08
CA ASN A 158 4.02 1.84 -13.99
C ASN A 158 3.62 3.30 -14.24
N ASP A 159 2.76 3.54 -15.24
CA ASP A 159 2.29 4.89 -15.60
C ASP A 159 0.83 5.09 -15.19
N TYR A 160 0.64 5.86 -14.11
CA TYR A 160 -0.66 6.29 -13.59
C TYR A 160 -0.94 7.78 -13.84
N GLY A 161 -0.22 8.38 -14.80
CA GLY A 161 -0.30 9.80 -15.13
C GLY A 161 0.34 10.73 -14.09
N THR A 162 0.25 12.03 -14.35
CA THR A 162 0.83 13.09 -13.50
C THR A 162 -0.20 13.85 -12.69
N ASP A 163 -1.48 13.67 -12.97
CA ASP A 163 -2.62 14.35 -12.37
C ASP A 163 -3.75 13.34 -12.15
N PRO A 164 -4.56 13.50 -11.11
CA PRO A 164 -5.69 12.61 -10.89
C PRO A 164 -6.73 12.80 -12.00
N VAL A 165 -7.32 11.68 -12.46
CA VAL A 165 -8.42 11.69 -13.44
C VAL A 165 -9.74 12.14 -12.80
N TYR A 166 -9.92 11.90 -11.49
CA TYR A 166 -11.05 12.37 -10.70
C TYR A 166 -10.61 12.84 -9.29
N LYS A 167 -11.33 13.81 -8.71
CA LYS A 167 -11.11 14.32 -7.33
C LYS A 167 -12.40 14.67 -6.61
#